data_AF-A0A817V1B5-F1
#
_entry.id   AF-A0A817V1B5-F1
#
_cell.length_a   1.000
_cell.length_b   1.000
_cell.length_c   1.000
_cell.angle_alpha   90.00
_cell.angle_beta   90.00
_cell.angle_gamma   90.00
#
_symmetry.space_group_name_H-M   'P 1'
#
loop_
_entity.id
_entity.type
_entity.pdbx_description
1 polymer ?
#
loop_
_entity_poly.entity_id
_entity_poly.type
_entity_poly.pdbx_seq_one_letter_code
_entity_poly.pdbx_strand_id
1 'polypeptide(L)'
;MMKDTCAICTTKAGILKCQGCQVIFCSNDYNLHRTELDQQLDEFVNELNTFQGMSSEASTGLKSLLIDKIDTCEMKSIQKIKETAEEARR
;
A
#
# COMPACT_ATOMS: atom_id res chain seq x y z
N MET A 1 -3.59 -14.22 46.21
CA MET A 1 -3.53 -13.83 44.78
C MET A 1 -2.08 -13.92 44.34
N MET A 2 -1.77 -14.81 43.41
CA MET A 2 -0.43 -14.91 42.83
C MET A 2 -0.22 -13.65 41.99
N LYS A 3 0.80 -12.85 42.32
CA LYS A 3 1.14 -11.67 41.51
C LYS A 3 1.76 -12.19 40.22
N ASP A 4 1.05 -12.08 39.11
CA ASP A 4 1.60 -12.37 37.81
C ASP A 4 2.88 -11.53 37.63
N THR A 5 3.95 -12.15 37.14
CA THR A 5 5.21 -11.46 36.86
C THR A 5 5.22 -10.94 35.43
N CYS A 6 6.07 -9.97 35.13
CA CYS A 6 6.27 -9.52 33.77
C CYS A 6 6.72 -10.70 32.89
N ALA A 7 6.05 -10.94 31.77
CA ALA A 7 6.40 -12.01 30.85
C ALA A 7 7.77 -11.81 30.17
N ILE A 8 8.26 -10.57 30.09
CA ILE A 8 9.51 -10.21 29.43
C ILE A 8 10.70 -10.35 30.39
N CYS A 9 10.73 -9.55 31.45
CA CYS A 9 11.87 -9.53 32.36
C CYS A 9 11.77 -10.55 33.50
N THR A 10 10.59 -11.14 33.76
CA THR A 10 10.28 -12.16 34.81
C THR A 10 10.60 -11.78 36.26
N THR A 11 11.29 -10.67 36.49
CA THR A 11 11.82 -10.20 37.77
C THR A 11 10.90 -9.20 38.46
N LYS A 12 10.16 -8.41 37.68
CA LYS A 12 9.24 -7.38 38.18
C LYS A 12 7.81 -7.90 38.19
N ALA A 13 6.99 -7.36 39.09
CA ALA A 13 5.55 -7.61 39.09
C ALA A 13 4.92 -7.14 37.78
N GLY A 14 4.10 -8.00 37.19
CA GLY A 14 3.21 -7.69 36.10
C GLY A 14 2.06 -6.83 36.60
N ILE A 15 1.92 -5.63 36.06
CA ILE A 15 0.91 -4.66 36.50
C ILE A 15 0.03 -4.18 35.35
N LEU A 16 0.45 -4.38 34.10
CA LEU A 16 -0.24 -3.95 32.90
C LEU A 16 -0.40 -5.14 31.96
N LYS A 17 -1.58 -5.27 31.36
CA LYS A 17 -1.87 -6.32 30.37
C LYS A 17 -2.18 -5.66 29.03
N CYS A 18 -1.47 -6.06 27.98
CA CYS A 18 -1.85 -5.71 26.63
C CYS A 18 -3.06 -6.57 26.22
N GLN A 19 -4.18 -5.95 25.87
CA GLN A 19 -5.39 -6.67 25.46
C GLN A 19 -5.27 -7.27 24.04
N GLY A 20 -4.45 -6.68 23.17
CA GLY A 20 -4.18 -7.24 21.85
C GLY A 20 -3.36 -8.52 21.94
N CYS A 21 -2.21 -8.45 22.62
CA CYS A 21 -1.29 -9.58 22.75
C CYS A 21 -1.67 -10.58 23.84
N GLN A 22 -2.56 -10.20 24.75
CA GLN A 22 -2.92 -10.96 25.97
C GLN A 22 -1.73 -11.23 26.92
N VAL A 23 -0.65 -10.45 26.82
CA VAL A 23 0.57 -10.58 27.62
C VAL A 23 0.59 -9.58 28.79
N ILE A 24 1.12 -10.01 29.93
CA ILE A 24 1.30 -9.19 31.14
C ILE A 24 2.73 -8.67 31.21
N PHE A 25 2.88 -7.37 31.51
CA PHE A 25 4.14 -6.64 31.52
C PHE A 25 4.33 -5.85 32.81
N CYS A 26 5.58 -5.54 33.13
CA CYS A 26 5.90 -4.43 34.02
C CYS A 26 5.76 -3.10 33.26
N SER A 27 5.75 -1.96 33.97
CA SER A 27 5.62 -0.63 33.35
C SER A 27 6.62 -0.37 32.21
N ASN A 28 7.90 -0.73 32.43
CA ASN A 28 8.95 -0.45 31.46
C ASN A 28 8.77 -1.26 30.17
N ASP A 29 8.59 -2.57 30.29
CA ASP A 29 8.45 -3.47 29.14
C ASP A 29 7.12 -3.22 28.42
N TYR A 30 6.08 -2.76 29.13
CA TYR A 30 4.84 -2.32 28.51
C TYR A 30 5.03 -1.08 27.63
N ASN A 31 5.80 -0.09 28.10
CA ASN A 31 6.09 1.11 27.31
C ASN A 31 6.95 0.79 26.09
N LEU A 32 7.96 -0.07 26.26
CA LEU A 32 8.76 -0.54 25.13
C LEU A 32 7.89 -1.25 24.09
N HIS A 33 7.04 -2.18 24.54
CA HIS A 33 6.09 -2.87 23.67
C HIS A 33 5.15 -1.91 22.94
N ARG A 34 4.69 -0.84 23.59
CA ARG A 34 3.88 0.20 22.93
C ARG A 34 4.67 0.94 21.85
N THR A 35 5.91 1.33 22.13
CA THR A 35 6.77 1.97 21.14
C THR A 35 7.04 1.07 19.94
N GLU A 36 7.25 -0.23 20.16
CA GLU A 36 7.40 -1.20 19.07
C GLU A 36 6.14 -1.32 18.22
N LEU A 37 4.95 -1.30 18.84
CA LEU A 37 3.68 -1.32 18.11
C LEU A 37 3.46 -0.04 17.30
N ASP A 38 3.80 1.11 17.86
CA ASP A 38 3.70 2.40 17.16
C ASP A 38 4.62 2.41 15.93
N GLN A 39 5.86 1.91 16.08
CA GLN A 39 6.80 1.79 14.96
C GLN A 39 6.27 0.83 13.87
N GLN A 40 5.75 -0.34 14.26
CA GLN A 40 5.18 -1.29 13.30
C GLN A 40 3.99 -0.69 12.54
N LEU A 41 3.18 0.13 13.21
CA LEU A 41 2.06 0.82 12.57
C LEU A 41 2.56 1.85 11.55
N ASP A 42 3.57 2.63 11.89
CA ASP A 42 4.17 3.60 10.97
C ASP A 42 4.78 2.91 9.75
N GLU A 43 5.47 1.79 9.93
CA GLU A 43 6.00 0.96 8.85
C GLU A 43 4.88 0.45 7.94
N PHE A 44 3.80 -0.08 8.50
CA PHE A 44 2.65 -0.57 7.74
C PHE A 44 1.96 0.54 6.95
N VAL A 45 1.79 1.73 7.54
CA VAL A 45 1.20 2.90 6.85
C VAL A 45 2.09 3.33 5.68
N ASN A 46 3.41 3.31 5.85
CA ASN A 46 4.34 3.64 4.77
C ASN A 46 4.27 2.62 3.63
N GLU A 47 4.24 1.31 3.94
CA GLU A 47 4.06 0.26 2.93
C GLU A 47 2.76 0.43 2.14
N LEU A 48 1.65 0.73 2.83
CA LEU A 48 0.36 1.01 2.18
C LEU A 48 0.43 2.21 1.25
N ASN A 49 1.06 3.31 1.66
CA ASN A 49 1.22 4.50 0.84
C ASN A 49 2.06 4.19 -0.41
N THR A 50 3.15 3.44 -0.28
CA THR A 50 3.96 2.99 -1.43
C THR A 50 3.13 2.14 -2.39
N PHE A 51 2.38 1.17 -1.88
CA PHE A 51 1.54 0.31 -2.71
C PHE A 51 0.46 1.10 -3.48
N GLN A 52 -0.19 2.07 -2.83
CA GLN A 52 -1.16 2.96 -3.48
C GLN A 52 -0.52 3.83 -4.56
N GLY A 53 0.70 4.33 -4.31
CA GLY A 53 1.49 5.05 -5.30
C GLY A 53 1.76 4.21 -6.54
N MET A 54 2.28 3.00 -6.36
CA MET A 54 2.56 2.06 -7.47
C MET A 54 1.31 1.72 -8.29
N SER A 55 0.17 1.50 -7.64
CA SER A 55 -1.10 1.25 -8.33
C SER A 55 -1.54 2.46 -9.16
N SER A 56 -1.33 3.66 -8.66
CA SER A 56 -1.70 4.91 -9.34
C SER A 56 -0.81 5.14 -10.56
N GLU A 57 0.50 4.93 -10.43
CA GLU A 57 1.47 4.99 -11.53
C GLU A 57 1.17 3.95 -12.62
N ALA A 58 0.90 2.70 -12.22
CA ALA A 58 0.53 1.64 -13.15
C ALA A 58 -0.74 1.97 -13.95
N SER A 59 -1.75 2.55 -13.29
CA SER A 59 -2.99 2.98 -13.97
C SER A 59 -2.74 4.13 -14.97
N THR A 60 -1.81 5.02 -14.65
CA THR A 60 -1.46 6.18 -15.50
C THR A 60 -0.68 5.71 -16.73
N GLY A 61 0.28 4.79 -16.56
CA GLY A 61 1.00 4.18 -17.69
C GLY A 61 0.11 3.36 -18.61
N LEU A 62 -0.89 2.65 -18.07
CA LEU A 62 -1.87 1.95 -18.90
C LEU A 62 -2.74 2.93 -19.71
N LYS A 63 -3.17 4.04 -19.09
CA LYS A 63 -3.91 5.09 -19.79
C LYS A 63 -3.10 5.71 -20.92
N SER A 64 -1.82 6.00 -20.72
CA SER A 64 -0.98 6.56 -21.80
C SER A 64 -0.84 5.59 -22.97
N LEU A 65 -0.58 4.30 -22.70
CA LEU A 65 -0.48 3.28 -23.74
C LEU A 65 -1.80 3.08 -24.53
N LEU A 66 -2.95 3.22 -23.85
CA LEU A 66 -4.25 3.12 -24.51
C LEU A 66 -4.53 4.35 -25.39
N ILE A 67 -4.15 5.54 -24.95
CA ILE A 67 -4.29 6.78 -25.73
C ILE A 67 -3.44 6.68 -27.00
N ASP A 68 -2.16 6.28 -26.90
CA ASP A 68 -1.29 6.14 -28.07
C ASP A 68 -1.85 5.16 -29.12
N LYS A 69 -2.51 4.09 -28.67
CA LYS A 69 -3.18 3.12 -29.55
C LYS A 69 -4.43 3.71 -30.22
N ILE A 70 -5.20 4.52 -29.51
CA ILE A 70 -6.36 5.23 -30.06
C ILE A 70 -5.90 6.19 -31.16
N ASP A 71 -4.89 7.02 -30.88
CA ASP A 71 -4.35 7.99 -31.83
C ASP A 71 -3.82 7.31 -33.10
N THR A 72 -3.09 6.19 -32.92
CA THR A 72 -2.62 5.37 -34.05
C THR A 72 -3.77 4.82 -34.88
N CYS A 73 -4.85 4.37 -34.24
CA CYS A 73 -6.03 3.84 -34.91
C CYS A 73 -6.76 4.95 -35.69
N GLU A 74 -6.90 6.12 -35.09
CA GLU A 74 -7.49 7.30 -35.71
C GLU A 74 -6.70 7.73 -36.95
N MET A 75 -5.38 7.88 -36.84
CA MET A 75 -4.52 8.21 -37.98
C MET A 75 -4.67 7.22 -39.13
N LYS A 76 -4.62 5.91 -38.84
CA LYS A 76 -4.78 4.86 -39.86
C LYS A 76 -6.16 4.92 -40.52
N SER A 77 -7.19 5.20 -39.74
CA SER A 77 -8.57 5.30 -40.24
C SER A 77 -8.73 6.51 -41.16
N ILE A 78 -8.21 7.67 -40.74
CA ILE A 78 -8.20 8.89 -41.56
C ILE A 78 -7.45 8.66 -42.87
N GLN A 79 -6.27 8.03 -42.81
CA GLN A 79 -5.47 7.74 -43.99
C GLN A 79 -6.23 6.84 -44.97
N LYS A 80 -6.86 5.77 -44.47
CA LYS A 80 -7.66 4.86 -45.29
C LYS A 80 -8.86 5.56 -45.93
N ILE A 81 -9.56 6.43 -45.20
CA ILE A 81 -10.66 7.24 -45.74
C ILE A 81 -10.16 8.15 -46.86
N LYS A 82 -8.99 8.78 -46.70
CA LYS A 82 -8.39 9.64 -47.74
C LYS A 82 -8.06 8.84 -49.00
N GLU A 83 -7.40 7.70 -48.85
CA GLU A 83 -7.04 6.82 -49.97
C GLU A 83 -8.29 6.35 -50.74
N THR A 84 -9.32 5.88 -50.03
CA THR A 84 -10.60 5.48 -50.65
C THR A 84 -11.29 6.66 -51.33
N ALA A 85 -11.26 7.85 -50.73
CA ALA A 85 -11.85 9.05 -51.34
C ALA A 85 -11.07 9.50 -52.59
N GLU A 86 -9.75 9.35 -52.62
CA GLU A 86 -8.93 9.63 -53.80
C GLU A 86 -9.19 8.62 -54.92
N GLU A 87 -9.31 7.33 -54.59
CA GLU A 87 -9.65 6.28 -55.55
C GLU A 87 -11.02 6.53 -56.17
N ALA A 88 -12.03 6.90 -55.37
CA ALA A 88 -13.38 7.19 -55.86
C ALA A 88 -13.48 8.49 -56.70
N ARG A 89 -12.50 9.39 -56.60
CA ARG A 89 -12.44 10.62 -57.41
C ARG A 89 -11.77 10.40 -58.77
N ARG A 90 -11.03 9.30 -58.96
CA ARG A 90 -10.43 8.92 -60.24
C ARG A 90 -11.47 8.29 -61.16
#